data_AF-A0A7S2GDQ9-F1
#
_entry.id   AF-A0A7S2GDQ9-F1
#
_cell.length_a   1.000
_cell.length_b   1.000
_cell.length_c   1.000
_cell.angle_alpha   90.00
_cell.angle_beta   90.00
_cell.angle_gamma   90.00
#
_symmetry.space_group_name_H-M   'P 1'
#
loop_
_entity.id
_entity.type
_entity.pdbx_description
1 polymer ?
#
loop_
_entity_poly.entity_id
_entity_poly.type
_entity_poly.pdbx_seq_one_letter_code
_entity_poly.pdbx_strand_id
1 'polypeptide(L)'
;DALDESEYGMIAELLQRDVRAVEKWVFDRKVQSLTYWVCAISVNQHKSICGANPHSTRDPVTGRLHVTCECGLAKALNDTPPVLPNGRSVPCEMNKFDDMMRFLAATDPDFAQVVAVDAAFTLFT
;
A
#
# COMPACT_ATOMS: atom_id res chain seq x y z
N ASP A 1 7.81 -7.23 -13.29
CA ASP A 1 6.37 -6.92 -13.02
C ASP A 1 5.47 -7.72 -13.97
N ALA A 2 4.19 -7.35 -14.17
CA ALA A 2 3.27 -8.03 -15.10
C ALA A 2 3.80 -8.13 -16.55
N LEU A 3 4.67 -7.23 -16.98
CA LEU A 3 5.31 -7.21 -18.29
C LEU A 3 6.70 -7.86 -18.30
N ASP A 4 7.11 -8.44 -17.18
CA ASP A 4 8.42 -9.08 -16.96
C ASP A 4 9.61 -8.11 -17.11
N GLU A 5 9.39 -6.82 -16.88
CA GLU A 5 10.47 -5.84 -16.85
C GLU A 5 11.20 -5.89 -15.51
N SER A 6 12.53 -5.70 -15.57
CA SER A 6 13.41 -5.64 -14.41
C SER A 6 13.54 -4.24 -13.83
N GLU A 7 13.12 -3.21 -14.59
CA GLU A 7 13.23 -1.80 -14.21
C GLU A 7 11.98 -1.02 -14.61
N TYR A 8 11.58 -0.06 -13.76
CA TYR A 8 10.36 0.71 -13.96
C TYR A 8 10.54 1.98 -14.81
N GLY A 9 11.78 2.37 -15.14
CA GLY A 9 12.07 3.66 -15.77
C GLY A 9 11.39 3.87 -17.12
N MET A 10 11.48 2.87 -17.99
CA MET A 10 10.84 2.89 -19.31
C MET A 10 9.31 2.91 -19.21
N ILE A 11 8.74 2.07 -18.34
CA ILE A 11 7.29 2.05 -18.10
C ILE A 11 6.82 3.40 -17.57
N ALA A 12 7.56 4.01 -16.64
CA ALA A 12 7.23 5.33 -16.07
C ALA A 12 7.27 6.43 -17.14
N GLU A 13 8.26 6.45 -18.03
CA GLU A 13 8.32 7.40 -19.14
C GLU A 13 7.13 7.20 -20.11
N LEU A 14 6.83 5.96 -20.47
CA LEU A 14 5.72 5.66 -21.37
C LEU A 14 4.37 6.04 -20.75
N LEU A 15 4.15 5.82 -19.46
CA LEU A 15 2.93 6.26 -18.79
C LEU A 15 2.73 7.79 -18.84
N GLN A 16 3.82 8.57 -18.88
CA GLN A 16 3.74 10.02 -18.98
C GLN A 16 3.57 10.51 -20.42
N ARG A 17 4.19 9.84 -21.39
CA ARG A 17 4.32 10.36 -22.77
C ARG A 17 3.44 9.63 -23.78
N ASP A 18 3.23 8.33 -23.60
CA ASP A 18 2.46 7.49 -24.52
C ASP A 18 1.87 6.26 -23.81
N VAL A 19 0.78 6.47 -23.08
CA VAL A 19 0.07 5.40 -22.38
C VAL A 19 -0.41 4.27 -23.32
N ARG A 20 -0.67 4.58 -24.59
CA ARG A 20 -1.16 3.59 -25.57
C ARG A 20 -0.10 2.55 -25.89
N ALA A 21 1.18 2.92 -25.84
CA ALA A 21 2.28 1.97 -25.98
C ALA A 21 2.26 0.94 -24.85
N VAL A 22 2.00 1.37 -23.60
CA VAL A 22 1.87 0.49 -22.44
C VAL A 22 0.63 -0.41 -22.56
N GLU A 23 -0.51 0.14 -22.96
CA GLU A 23 -1.75 -0.62 -23.20
C GLU A 23 -1.55 -1.72 -24.26
N LYS A 24 -0.91 -1.36 -25.38
CA LYS A 24 -0.59 -2.32 -26.44
C LYS A 24 0.33 -3.43 -25.91
N TRP A 25 1.33 -3.08 -25.12
CA TRP A 25 2.26 -4.05 -24.56
C TRP A 25 1.58 -5.02 -23.59
N VAL A 26 0.71 -4.52 -22.72
CA VAL A 26 -0.15 -5.36 -21.84
C VAL A 26 -0.99 -6.34 -22.66
N PHE A 27 -1.59 -5.86 -23.76
CA PHE A 27 -2.40 -6.69 -24.65
C PHE A 27 -1.57 -7.76 -25.37
N ASP A 28 -0.42 -7.38 -25.94
CA ASP A 28 0.47 -8.28 -26.66
C ASP A 28 1.04 -9.38 -25.73
N ARG A 29 1.35 -9.03 -24.48
CA ARG A 29 1.81 -9.97 -23.44
C ARG A 29 0.67 -10.81 -22.84
N LYS A 30 -0.58 -10.50 -23.17
CA LYS A 30 -1.78 -11.19 -22.67
C LYS A 30 -1.94 -11.13 -21.15
N VAL A 31 -1.48 -10.05 -20.53
CA VAL A 31 -1.47 -9.88 -19.07
C VAL A 31 -2.58 -8.95 -18.56
N GLN A 32 -3.50 -8.53 -19.43
CA GLN A 32 -4.64 -7.68 -19.09
C GLN A 32 -5.58 -8.25 -18.01
N SER A 33 -5.56 -9.58 -17.81
CA SER A 33 -6.37 -10.25 -16.80
C SER A 33 -5.64 -10.46 -15.47
N LEU A 34 -4.35 -10.07 -15.37
CA LEU A 34 -3.64 -10.15 -14.11
C LEU A 34 -4.28 -9.20 -13.11
N THR A 35 -4.80 -9.77 -12.03
CA THR A 35 -5.39 -9.01 -10.94
C THR A 35 -4.28 -8.62 -9.97
N TYR A 36 -3.94 -7.33 -9.92
CA TYR A 36 -3.03 -6.80 -8.92
C TYR A 36 -3.81 -6.29 -7.72
N TRP A 37 -3.50 -6.81 -6.54
CA TRP A 37 -4.05 -6.32 -5.29
C TRP A 37 -3.26 -5.09 -4.84
N VAL A 38 -3.91 -3.93 -4.87
CA VAL A 38 -3.37 -2.72 -4.25
C VAL A 38 -3.80 -2.72 -2.78
N CYS A 39 -2.82 -2.66 -1.87
CA CYS A 39 -3.03 -2.63 -0.41
C CYS A 39 -3.92 -1.46 0.07
N ALA A 40 -4.27 -0.52 -0.81
CA ALA A 40 -5.19 0.59 -0.56
C ALA A 40 -6.60 0.15 -0.13
N ILE A 41 -7.03 -1.08 -0.46
CA ILE A 41 -8.36 -1.60 -0.09
C ILE A 41 -8.33 -2.42 1.21
N SER A 42 -7.15 -2.86 1.66
CA SER A 42 -7.00 -3.76 2.82
C SER A 42 -6.92 -3.03 4.16
N VAL A 43 -6.71 -1.72 4.16
CA VAL A 43 -6.65 -0.89 5.38
C VAL A 43 -7.42 0.39 5.13
N ASN A 44 -8.41 0.68 5.99
CA ASN A 44 -9.01 2.01 6.05
C ASN A 44 -8.00 2.97 6.71
N GLN A 45 -7.07 3.49 5.90
CA GLN A 45 -5.98 4.33 6.38
C GLN A 45 -6.50 5.53 7.16
N HIS A 46 -7.61 6.13 6.72
CA HIS A 46 -8.24 7.24 7.43
C HIS A 46 -8.61 6.84 8.87
N LYS A 47 -9.32 5.73 9.07
CA LYS A 47 -9.69 5.24 10.41
C LYS A 47 -8.46 4.93 11.28
N SER A 48 -7.38 4.48 10.66
CA SER A 48 -6.15 4.07 11.35
C SER A 48 -5.27 5.25 11.79
N ILE A 49 -4.94 6.18 10.88
CA ILE A 49 -3.86 7.18 11.12
C ILE A 49 -4.35 8.61 11.37
N CYS A 50 -5.65 8.90 11.21
CA CYS A 50 -6.15 10.26 11.39
C CYS A 50 -6.11 10.73 12.87
N GLY A 51 -6.45 12.00 13.14
CA GLY A 51 -6.79 12.46 14.50
C GLY A 51 -5.64 12.80 15.44
N ALA A 52 -4.37 12.64 15.02
CA ALA A 52 -3.22 13.07 15.81
C ALA A 52 -2.06 13.56 14.92
N ASN A 53 -1.27 14.49 15.46
CA ASN A 53 0.04 14.88 14.95
C ASN A 53 1.06 14.75 16.09
N PRO A 54 1.44 13.52 16.48
CA PRO A 54 2.22 13.27 17.70
C PRO A 54 3.62 13.88 17.67
N HIS A 55 4.15 14.13 16.47
CA HIS A 55 5.48 14.70 16.26
C HIS A 55 5.47 16.21 15.99
N SER A 56 4.28 16.85 16.06
CA SER A 56 4.11 18.27 15.74
C SER A 56 4.75 18.66 14.40
N THR A 57 4.67 17.76 13.41
CA THR A 57 5.28 17.96 12.10
C THR A 57 4.58 19.06 11.32
N ARG A 58 5.34 19.69 10.43
CA ARG A 58 4.90 20.82 9.61
C ARG A 58 5.01 20.46 8.14
N ASP A 59 4.08 20.98 7.37
CA ASP A 59 4.15 20.97 5.92
C ASP A 59 5.46 21.66 5.47
N PRO A 60 6.33 20.98 4.70
CA PRO A 60 7.65 21.49 4.38
C PRO A 60 7.64 22.68 3.42
N VAL A 61 6.54 22.91 2.70
CA VAL A 61 6.40 24.00 1.72
C VAL A 61 5.85 25.26 2.39
N THR A 62 4.85 25.10 3.26
CA THR A 62 4.12 26.21 3.88
C THR A 62 4.54 26.51 5.31
N GLY A 63 5.27 25.60 5.96
CA GLY A 63 5.68 25.69 7.37
C GLY A 63 4.50 25.55 8.36
N ARG A 64 3.29 25.29 7.88
CA ARG A 64 2.09 25.17 8.72
C ARG A 64 2.09 23.81 9.43
N LEU A 65 1.59 23.79 10.67
CA LEU A 65 1.39 22.54 11.39
C LEU A 65 0.39 21.67 10.62
N HIS A 66 0.66 20.37 10.49
CA HIS A 66 -0.31 19.46 9.87
C HIS A 66 -1.61 19.47 10.68
N VAL A 67 -2.72 19.72 9.98
CA VAL A 67 -4.05 19.72 10.59
C VAL A 67 -4.44 18.30 10.99
N THR A 68 -5.04 18.18 12.17
CA THR A 68 -5.59 16.92 12.66
C THR A 68 -7.02 16.75 12.17
N CYS A 69 -7.37 15.54 11.76
CA CYS A 69 -8.75 15.21 11.41
C CYS A 69 -9.64 15.12 12.66
N GLU A 70 -10.84 15.71 12.61
CA GLU A 70 -11.79 15.74 13.74
C GLU A 70 -12.93 14.72 13.60
N CYS A 71 -12.80 13.71 12.73
CA CYS A 71 -13.89 12.76 12.45
C CYS A 71 -14.37 11.94 13.65
N GLY A 72 -13.59 11.88 14.74
CA GLY A 72 -13.94 11.14 15.96
C GLY A 72 -14.06 9.61 15.78
N LEU A 73 -13.63 9.06 14.64
CA LEU A 73 -13.72 7.63 14.38
C LEU A 73 -12.90 6.83 15.39
N ALA A 74 -13.54 5.83 15.99
CA ALA A 74 -12.89 4.94 16.94
C ALA A 74 -11.73 4.19 16.27
N LYS A 75 -10.56 4.25 16.93
CA LYS A 75 -9.34 3.60 16.48
C LYS A 75 -9.18 2.25 17.15
N ALA A 76 -8.90 1.23 16.35
CA ALA A 76 -8.41 -0.05 16.84
C ALA A 76 -6.89 -0.06 16.72
N LEU A 77 -6.22 0.23 17.83
CA LEU A 77 -4.78 0.22 17.96
C LEU A 77 -4.27 -1.21 18.19
N ASN A 78 -2.94 -1.39 18.22
CA ASN A 78 -2.29 -2.69 18.27
C ASN A 78 -2.68 -3.58 19.46
N ASP A 79 -3.16 -2.98 20.53
CA ASP A 79 -3.57 -3.60 21.81
C ASP A 79 -5.09 -3.52 22.06
N THR A 80 -5.88 -3.00 21.12
CA THR A 80 -7.33 -2.87 21.28
C THR A 80 -7.99 -4.25 21.39
N PRO A 81 -8.74 -4.54 22.47
CA PRO A 81 -9.40 -5.82 22.63
C PRO A 81 -10.50 -6.10 21.58
N PRO A 82 -10.79 -7.39 21.29
CA PRO A 82 -10.10 -8.57 21.80
C PRO A 82 -8.71 -8.73 21.19
N VAL A 83 -7.77 -9.30 21.96
CA VAL A 83 -6.41 -9.59 21.52
C VAL A 83 -6.22 -11.10 21.35
N LEU A 84 -5.43 -11.49 20.35
CA LEU A 84 -4.98 -12.87 20.15
C LEU A 84 -4.01 -13.29 21.27
N PRO A 85 -3.71 -14.60 21.44
CA PRO A 85 -2.74 -15.07 22.44
C PRO A 85 -1.34 -14.48 22.30
N ASN A 86 -0.97 -14.00 21.11
CA ASN A 86 0.28 -13.31 20.84
C ASN A 86 0.22 -11.79 21.10
N GLY A 87 -0.85 -11.29 21.71
CA GLY A 87 -1.05 -9.89 22.06
C GLY A 87 -1.54 -8.98 20.92
N ARG A 88 -1.71 -9.51 19.70
CA ARG A 88 -2.17 -8.70 18.55
C ARG A 88 -3.67 -8.43 18.64
N SER A 89 -4.06 -7.17 18.54
CA SER A 89 -5.46 -6.75 18.42
C SER A 89 -6.15 -7.38 17.21
N VAL A 90 -7.29 -8.04 17.46
CA VAL A 90 -8.19 -8.57 16.43
C VAL A 90 -8.80 -7.44 15.58
N PRO A 91 -9.28 -6.31 16.13
CA PRO A 91 -9.84 -5.23 15.29
C PRO A 91 -8.80 -4.34 14.59
N CYS A 92 -7.52 -4.37 14.95
CA CYS A 92 -6.50 -3.54 14.28
C CYS A 92 -6.16 -4.08 12.88
N GLU A 93 -6.50 -3.36 11.82
CA GLU A 93 -6.19 -3.77 10.43
C GLU A 93 -4.68 -3.72 10.12
N MET A 94 -3.95 -2.77 10.71
CA MET A 94 -2.53 -2.51 10.41
C MET A 94 -1.59 -3.64 10.83
N ASN A 95 -1.98 -4.46 11.81
CA ASN A 95 -1.13 -5.54 12.30
C ASN A 95 -1.31 -6.85 11.51
N LYS A 96 -2.11 -6.89 10.44
CA LYS A 96 -2.51 -8.12 9.72
C LYS A 96 -1.85 -8.30 8.38
N PHE A 97 -0.87 -7.48 8.03
CA PHE A 97 -0.18 -7.58 6.75
C PHE A 97 0.35 -9.01 6.51
N ASP A 98 1.09 -9.56 7.47
CA ASP A 98 1.67 -10.91 7.34
C ASP A 98 0.61 -12.01 7.22
N ASP A 99 -0.47 -11.91 8.00
CA ASP A 99 -1.56 -12.89 7.96
C ASP A 99 -2.27 -12.85 6.60
N MET A 100 -2.50 -11.65 6.05
CA MET A 100 -3.11 -11.43 4.74
C MET A 100 -2.21 -11.96 3.62
N MET A 101 -0.91 -11.63 3.65
CA MET A 101 0.06 -12.13 2.67
C MET A 101 0.16 -13.66 2.72
N ARG A 102 0.19 -14.25 3.91
CA ARG A 102 0.19 -15.71 4.09
C ARG A 102 -1.07 -16.36 3.54
N PHE A 103 -2.23 -15.76 3.81
CA PHE A 103 -3.51 -16.24 3.30
C PHE A 103 -3.56 -16.20 1.77
N LEU A 104 -3.13 -15.09 1.14
CA LEU A 104 -3.10 -14.96 -0.31
C LEU A 104 -2.15 -15.99 -0.95
N ALA A 105 -0.92 -16.10 -0.45
CA ALA A 105 0.05 -17.08 -0.93
C ALA A 105 -0.42 -18.54 -0.77
N ALA A 106 -1.23 -18.83 0.26
CA ALA A 106 -1.80 -20.16 0.46
C ALA A 106 -3.05 -20.42 -0.40
N THR A 107 -3.77 -19.38 -0.82
CA THR A 107 -5.04 -19.49 -1.54
C THR A 107 -4.85 -19.53 -3.04
N ASP A 108 -3.83 -18.84 -3.55
CA ASP A 108 -3.55 -18.73 -4.98
C ASP A 108 -2.11 -19.17 -5.27
N PRO A 109 -1.90 -20.31 -5.96
CA PRO A 109 -0.56 -20.80 -6.29
C PRO A 109 0.19 -19.89 -7.28
N ASP A 110 -0.52 -19.02 -8.00
CA ASP A 110 0.05 -18.03 -8.92
C ASP A 110 0.20 -16.65 -8.27
N PHE A 111 0.00 -16.55 -6.94
CA PHE A 111 0.16 -15.30 -6.21
C PHE A 111 1.59 -14.74 -6.31
N ALA A 112 1.70 -13.48 -6.73
CA ALA A 112 2.95 -12.75 -6.78
C ALA A 112 2.85 -11.41 -6.03
N GLN A 113 3.87 -11.07 -5.26
CA GLN A 113 3.99 -9.77 -4.60
C GLN A 113 4.81 -8.81 -5.48
N VAL A 114 4.23 -7.67 -5.83
CA VAL A 114 4.96 -6.57 -6.47
C VAL A 114 5.41 -5.59 -5.39
N VAL A 115 6.72 -5.39 -5.28
CA VAL A 115 7.31 -4.37 -4.40
C VAL A 115 7.85 -3.25 -5.27
N ALA A 116 7.29 -2.06 -5.12
CA ALA A 116 7.80 -0.85 -5.75
C ALA A 116 8.67 -0.09 -4.74
N VAL A 117 9.91 0.17 -5.10
CA VAL A 117 10.88 0.95 -4.32
C VAL A 117 11.44 2.06 -5.19
N ASP A 118 11.97 3.11 -4.57
CA ASP A 118 12.74 4.13 -5.30
C ASP A 118 14.05 3.53 -5.83
N ALA A 119 14.76 4.29 -6.69
CA ALA A 119 16.01 3.84 -7.30
C ALA A 119 17.12 3.54 -6.29
N ALA A 120 17.02 4.07 -5.07
CA ALA A 120 17.99 3.86 -4.00
C ALA A 120 17.61 2.70 -3.06
N PHE A 121 16.50 2.01 -3.31
CA PHE A 121 15.92 1.01 -2.40
C PHE A 121 15.65 1.58 -1.00
N THR A 122 15.53 2.91 -0.89
CA THR A 122 15.13 3.57 0.35
C THR A 122 13.62 3.49 0.45
N LEU A 123 13.13 2.64 1.36
CA LEU A 123 11.77 2.77 1.89
C LEU A 123 11.71 4.14 2.57
N PHE A 124 10.89 5.04 2.00
CA PHE A 124 10.63 6.41 2.44
C PHE A 124 11.11 6.71 3.88
N THR A 125 12.25 7.40 3.98
CA THR A 125 12.77 7.93 5.26
C THR A 125 11.96 9.10 5.75
#